data_AF-A0A420MYB3-F1
#
_entry.id   AF-A0A420MYB3-F1
#
_cell.length_a   1.000
_cell.length_b   1.000
_cell.length_c   1.000
_cell.angle_alpha   90.00
_cell.angle_beta   90.00
_cell.angle_gamma   90.00
#
_symmetry.space_group_name_H-M   'P 1'
#
loop_
_entity.id
_entity.type
_entity.pdbx_description
1 polymer ?
#
loop_
_entity_poly.entity_id
_entity_poly.type
_entity_poly.pdbx_seq_one_letter_code
_entity_poly.pdbx_strand_id
1 'polypeptide(L)'
;MACRRAPRIQQIPRPQQLIRPKPHAQRAFTTSTIRWAREEDQRQDDAEEDDFGPIELKKLEAALAEASTPEGLKQLDQLAKENGYNSIDHYLQNELEWHPGWASEDRSVLEDITRDDKGERPNKQSFWFDEEDPETNTEELEEFDEDDITSMAHGKLDEIRDMRQYARLAVWELPLLSKYAKPFVPPSDSQVLRWRYTSYMGEFHPAEKKVVVQFAPDDLKLTPVQTEKLKKLAGPRYNPETEIIKMSSDSFEHQAQNKRYLSNLVDDLIAAAKDPKDTFEDIPLDTRHHKIQPKPQFPKEWRMSPERREQLDAHRQRLAIEDAKIAESGRLIDGTQAIDEYLIKRAAEDQKKAKIVELVPATPGKSAGGSRARR
;
A
#
# COMPACT_ATOMS: atom_id res chain seq x y z
N MET A 1 26.69 41.92 15.22
CA MET A 1 27.08 40.81 14.33
C MET A 1 26.48 39.53 14.87
N ALA A 2 25.24 39.21 14.50
CA ALA A 2 24.52 38.04 15.00
C ALA A 2 24.45 36.97 13.91
N CYS A 3 25.23 35.90 14.07
CA CYS A 3 25.22 34.76 13.15
C CYS A 3 23.94 33.94 13.36
N ARG A 4 23.01 33.99 12.40
CA ARG A 4 21.83 33.14 12.36
C ARG A 4 22.26 31.72 11.95
N ARG A 5 22.04 30.75 12.84
CA ARG A 5 22.10 29.31 12.52
C ARG A 5 20.94 28.94 11.59
N ALA A 6 21.24 28.30 10.48
CA ALA A 6 20.23 27.70 9.60
C ALA A 6 19.52 26.51 10.32
N PRO A 7 18.23 26.27 10.08
CA PRO A 7 17.53 25.13 10.64
C PRO A 7 18.02 23.82 10.01
N ARG A 8 18.31 22.82 10.85
CA ARG A 8 18.59 21.45 10.45
C ARG A 8 17.36 20.85 9.79
N ILE A 9 17.45 20.56 8.49
CA ILE A 9 16.48 19.75 7.76
C ILE A 9 16.53 18.34 8.35
N GLN A 10 15.39 17.85 8.85
CA GLN A 10 15.24 16.48 9.31
C GLN A 10 15.38 15.54 8.11
N GLN A 11 16.34 14.62 8.17
CA GLN A 11 16.47 13.55 7.17
C GLN A 11 15.25 12.63 7.29
N ILE A 12 14.43 12.61 6.25
CA ILE A 12 13.37 11.62 6.07
C ILE A 12 14.06 10.25 5.95
N PRO A 13 13.63 9.21 6.70
CA PRO A 13 14.19 7.89 6.56
C PRO A 13 13.95 7.37 5.14
N ARG A 14 15.01 6.90 4.47
CA ARG A 14 14.90 6.19 3.20
C ARG A 14 13.94 4.99 3.39
N PRO A 15 12.98 4.75 2.49
CA PRO A 15 12.20 3.53 2.57
C PRO A 15 13.16 2.35 2.42
N GLN A 16 13.21 1.48 3.42
CA GLN A 16 13.83 0.18 3.28
C GLN A 16 13.15 -0.50 2.09
N GLN A 17 13.95 -0.89 1.10
CA GLN A 17 13.49 -1.77 0.03
C GLN A 17 13.06 -3.08 0.68
N LEU A 18 11.76 -3.23 0.91
CA LEU A 18 11.15 -4.52 1.15
C LEU A 18 11.45 -5.35 -0.10
N ILE A 19 12.27 -6.38 0.08
CA ILE A 19 12.45 -7.45 -0.90
C ILE A 19 11.05 -8.01 -1.14
N ARG A 20 10.44 -7.63 -2.26
CA ARG A 20 9.19 -8.22 -2.73
C ARG A 20 9.45 -9.73 -2.87
N PRO A 21 8.65 -10.62 -2.26
CA PRO A 21 8.64 -12.00 -2.70
C PRO A 21 8.30 -11.97 -4.19
N LYS A 22 9.11 -12.69 -4.99
CA LYS A 22 8.97 -12.79 -6.44
C LYS A 22 7.48 -12.94 -6.80
N PRO A 23 6.97 -12.26 -7.84
CA PRO A 23 5.67 -12.61 -8.35
C PRO A 23 5.72 -14.11 -8.66
N HIS A 24 4.78 -14.87 -8.11
CA HIS A 24 4.53 -16.22 -8.60
C HIS A 24 4.46 -16.12 -10.12
N ALA A 25 5.33 -16.90 -10.79
CA ALA A 25 5.42 -16.94 -12.23
C ALA A 25 4.01 -16.88 -12.80
N GLN A 26 3.70 -15.77 -13.47
CA GLN A 26 2.58 -15.77 -14.40
C GLN A 26 2.86 -16.95 -15.29
N ARG A 27 1.98 -17.95 -15.22
CA ARG A 27 2.04 -19.09 -16.11
C ARG A 27 2.11 -18.49 -17.50
N ALA A 28 3.21 -18.74 -18.20
CA ALA A 28 3.25 -18.55 -19.62
C ALA A 28 2.00 -19.24 -20.16
N PHE A 29 1.14 -18.48 -20.84
CA PHE A 29 0.11 -19.09 -21.67
C PHE A 29 0.86 -19.93 -22.68
N THR A 30 0.97 -21.21 -22.37
CA THR A 30 1.39 -22.25 -23.28
C THR A 30 0.39 -22.18 -24.42
N THR A 31 0.92 -21.89 -25.60
CA THR A 31 0.27 -22.09 -26.87
C THR A 31 0.11 -23.59 -27.07
N SER A 32 -0.90 -24.18 -26.43
CA SER A 32 -1.42 -25.45 -26.88
C SER A 32 -1.97 -25.23 -28.28
N THR A 33 -1.36 -25.88 -29.26
CA THR A 33 -1.87 -26.03 -30.62
C THR A 33 -3.21 -26.74 -30.56
N ILE A 34 -4.28 -25.97 -30.33
CA ILE A 34 -5.62 -26.39 -30.69
C ILE A 34 -5.60 -26.47 -32.21
N ARG A 35 -5.61 -27.72 -32.70
CA ARG A 35 -6.03 -28.03 -34.05
C ARG A 35 -7.44 -27.48 -34.21
N TRP A 36 -7.54 -26.26 -34.71
CA TRP A 36 -8.73 -25.86 -35.42
C TRP A 36 -8.87 -26.86 -36.55
N ALA A 37 -10.05 -27.48 -36.58
CA ALA A 37 -10.46 -28.30 -37.68
C ALA A 37 -10.17 -27.53 -38.97
N ARG A 38 -9.32 -28.15 -39.76
CA ARG A 38 -9.29 -27.97 -41.20
C ARG A 38 -10.72 -28.17 -41.71
N GLU A 39 -11.07 -27.34 -42.70
CA GLU A 39 -12.31 -27.24 -43.47
C GLU A 39 -13.34 -26.24 -42.95
N GLU A 40 -13.67 -25.30 -43.84
CA GLU A 40 -14.75 -24.32 -43.79
C GLU A 40 -14.53 -23.06 -42.94
N ASP A 41 -13.58 -22.24 -43.35
CA ASP A 41 -13.80 -20.79 -43.52
C ASP A 41 -12.55 -20.18 -44.19
N GLN A 42 -12.32 -20.57 -45.45
CA GLN A 42 -11.90 -19.56 -46.43
C GLN A 42 -13.17 -18.79 -46.76
N ARG A 43 -13.62 -17.95 -45.82
CA ARG A 43 -14.12 -16.66 -46.23
C ARG A 43 -12.82 -15.88 -46.49
N GLN A 44 -12.28 -15.74 -47.71
CA GLN A 44 -12.99 -15.28 -48.90
C GLN A 44 -14.34 -14.69 -48.53
N ASP A 45 -14.29 -13.70 -47.64
CA ASP A 45 -14.85 -12.42 -48.04
C ASP A 45 -14.01 -12.01 -49.26
N ASP A 46 -14.26 -12.70 -50.39
CA ASP A 46 -14.44 -11.98 -51.62
C ASP A 46 -15.52 -10.99 -51.16
N ALA A 47 -15.09 -9.78 -50.78
CA ALA A 47 -15.91 -8.65 -51.15
C ALA A 47 -16.25 -9.00 -52.58
N GLU A 48 -17.53 -9.31 -52.82
CA GLU A 48 -18.03 -9.16 -54.17
C GLU A 48 -17.62 -7.72 -54.47
N GLU A 49 -16.44 -7.56 -55.09
CA GLU A 49 -16.22 -6.53 -56.08
C GLU A 49 -17.32 -6.86 -57.07
N ASP A 50 -18.52 -6.40 -56.71
CA ASP A 50 -19.58 -6.12 -57.62
C ASP A 50 -18.86 -5.21 -58.59
N ASP A 51 -18.38 -5.83 -59.66
CA ASP A 51 -17.91 -5.16 -60.84
C ASP A 51 -19.19 -4.46 -61.32
N PHE A 52 -19.47 -3.28 -60.73
CA PHE A 52 -20.68 -2.48 -60.92
C PHE A 52 -20.79 -1.99 -62.37
N GLY A 53 -19.86 -2.39 -63.23
CA GLY A 53 -20.06 -2.48 -64.65
C GLY A 53 -21.23 -3.41 -65.04
N PRO A 54 -21.56 -3.42 -66.34
CA PRO A 54 -22.85 -3.36 -67.05
C PRO A 54 -24.18 -3.89 -66.46
N ILE A 55 -24.24 -4.38 -65.22
CA ILE A 55 -25.43 -4.99 -64.60
C ILE A 55 -26.35 -3.93 -64.00
N GLU A 56 -25.82 -2.87 -63.39
CA GLU A 56 -26.64 -1.75 -62.90
C GLU A 56 -27.23 -0.92 -64.04
N LEU A 57 -26.48 -0.69 -65.12
CA LEU A 57 -27.00 -0.02 -66.32
C LEU A 57 -28.18 -0.79 -66.92
N LYS A 58 -28.11 -2.11 -67.00
CA LYS A 58 -29.23 -2.93 -67.48
C LYS A 58 -30.43 -2.93 -66.54
N LYS A 59 -30.21 -2.91 -65.22
CA LYS A 59 -31.29 -2.79 -64.23
C LYS A 59 -31.93 -1.41 -64.25
N LEU A 60 -31.13 -0.35 -64.42
CA LEU A 60 -31.60 1.02 -64.59
C LEU A 60 -32.35 1.17 -65.92
N GLU A 61 -31.84 0.61 -67.02
CA GLU A 61 -32.53 0.58 -68.32
C GLU A 61 -33.86 -0.19 -68.22
N ALA A 62 -33.91 -1.31 -67.49
CA ALA A 62 -35.13 -2.07 -67.27
C ALA A 62 -36.13 -1.31 -66.39
N ALA A 63 -35.67 -0.65 -65.32
CA ALA A 63 -36.51 0.18 -64.47
C ALA A 63 -37.01 1.44 -65.20
N LEU A 64 -36.19 2.02 -66.07
CA LEU A 64 -36.56 3.15 -66.93
C LEU A 64 -37.58 2.71 -67.98
N ALA A 65 -37.41 1.54 -68.58
CA ALA A 65 -38.38 0.93 -69.49
C ALA A 65 -39.72 0.65 -68.79
N GLU A 66 -39.70 0.16 -67.55
CA GLU A 66 -40.90 -0.11 -66.74
C GLU A 66 -41.60 1.18 -66.28
N ALA A 67 -40.84 2.22 -65.93
CA ALA A 67 -41.35 3.54 -65.59
C ALA A 67 -41.85 4.33 -66.82
N SER A 68 -41.35 4.00 -68.02
CA SER A 68 -41.76 4.59 -69.30
C SER A 68 -43.16 4.11 -69.74
N THR A 69 -44.19 4.49 -68.99
CA THR A 69 -45.57 4.27 -69.44
C THR A 69 -45.81 5.05 -70.74
N PRO A 70 -46.52 4.46 -71.73
CA PRO A 70 -46.75 5.12 -73.02
C PRO A 70 -47.63 6.38 -72.89
N GLU A 71 -48.35 6.52 -71.78
CA GLU A 71 -49.09 7.73 -71.42
C GLU A 71 -48.16 8.80 -70.85
N GLY A 72 -47.22 8.43 -69.97
CA GLY A 72 -46.21 9.35 -69.43
C GLY A 72 -45.28 9.91 -70.51
N LEU A 73 -44.82 9.07 -71.44
CA LEU A 73 -44.01 9.53 -72.58
C LEU A 73 -44.78 10.53 -73.47
N LYS A 74 -46.08 10.33 -73.68
CA LYS A 74 -46.92 11.28 -74.43
C LYS A 74 -47.12 12.59 -73.69
N GLN A 75 -47.27 12.56 -72.37
CA GLN A 75 -47.36 13.77 -71.54
C GLN A 75 -46.05 14.56 -71.58
N LEU A 76 -44.91 13.88 -71.50
CA LEU A 76 -43.59 14.50 -71.63
C LEU A 76 -43.36 15.07 -73.05
N ASP A 77 -43.82 14.36 -74.08
CA ASP A 77 -43.75 14.83 -75.47
C ASP A 77 -44.64 16.05 -75.73
N GLN A 78 -45.80 16.14 -75.06
CA GLN A 78 -46.66 17.33 -75.07
C GLN A 78 -46.01 18.51 -74.35
N LEU A 79 -45.40 18.29 -73.17
CA LEU A 79 -44.66 19.31 -72.43
C LEU A 79 -43.42 19.81 -73.21
N ALA A 80 -42.71 18.91 -73.90
CA ALA A 80 -41.60 19.28 -74.78
C ALA A 80 -42.07 20.19 -75.93
N LYS A 81 -43.24 19.90 -76.51
CA LYS A 81 -43.90 20.74 -77.53
C LYS A 81 -44.35 22.10 -77.01
N GLU A 82 -44.87 22.15 -75.78
CA GLU A 82 -45.20 23.42 -75.11
C GLU A 82 -43.95 24.29 -74.89
N ASN A 83 -42.81 23.66 -74.64
CA ASN A 83 -41.50 24.32 -74.52
C ASN A 83 -40.81 24.58 -75.88
N GLY A 84 -41.48 24.35 -77.01
CA GLY A 84 -41.00 24.68 -78.36
C GLY A 84 -40.16 23.59 -79.05
N TYR A 85 -40.09 22.38 -78.50
CA TYR A 85 -39.36 21.24 -79.08
C TYR A 85 -40.31 20.26 -79.77
N ASN A 86 -39.89 19.69 -80.90
CA ASN A 86 -40.77 18.83 -81.71
C ASN A 86 -41.07 17.47 -81.06
N SER A 87 -40.15 16.95 -80.25
CA SER A 87 -40.34 15.75 -79.43
C SER A 87 -39.51 15.81 -78.15
N ILE A 88 -39.83 14.95 -77.19
CA ILE A 88 -39.04 14.78 -75.96
C ILE A 88 -37.59 14.37 -76.27
N ASP A 89 -37.38 13.52 -77.28
CA ASP A 89 -36.03 13.09 -77.69
C ASP A 89 -35.20 14.25 -78.23
N HIS A 90 -35.81 15.16 -78.99
CA HIS A 90 -35.14 16.36 -79.49
C HIS A 90 -34.80 17.33 -78.35
N TYR A 91 -35.65 17.42 -77.33
CA TYR A 91 -35.37 18.21 -76.13
C TYR A 91 -34.16 17.66 -75.38
N LEU A 92 -34.17 16.35 -75.08
CA LEU A 92 -33.06 15.68 -74.38
C LEU A 92 -31.76 15.78 -75.18
N GLN A 93 -31.79 15.56 -76.49
CA GLN A 93 -30.59 15.61 -77.31
C GLN A 93 -29.99 17.02 -77.37
N ASN A 94 -30.81 18.07 -77.47
CA ASN A 94 -30.31 19.44 -77.44
C ASN A 94 -29.78 19.83 -76.06
N GLU A 95 -30.42 19.39 -74.98
CA GLU A 95 -29.97 19.66 -73.62
C GLU A 95 -28.64 18.91 -73.32
N LEU A 96 -28.52 17.66 -73.74
CA LEU A 96 -27.27 16.88 -73.63
C LEU A 96 -26.14 17.43 -74.51
N GLU A 97 -26.44 17.95 -75.71
CA GLU A 97 -25.43 18.56 -76.60
C GLU A 97 -25.00 19.97 -76.14
N TRP A 98 -25.85 20.73 -75.43
CA TRP A 98 -25.56 22.09 -74.96
C TRP A 98 -24.89 22.20 -73.58
N HIS A 99 -24.70 21.09 -72.86
CA HIS A 99 -23.93 21.04 -71.61
C HIS A 99 -22.57 20.33 -71.80
N PRO A 100 -21.61 20.92 -72.53
CA PRO A 100 -20.29 20.32 -72.79
C PRO A 100 -19.39 20.20 -71.55
N GLY A 101 -19.84 20.65 -70.37
CA GLY A 101 -19.13 20.54 -69.10
C GLY A 101 -19.30 19.19 -68.39
N TRP A 102 -20.41 18.49 -68.62
CA TRP A 102 -20.74 17.27 -67.88
C TRP A 102 -19.69 16.16 -68.08
N ALA A 103 -19.24 15.97 -69.32
CA ALA A 103 -18.21 14.97 -69.64
C ALA A 103 -16.79 15.36 -69.18
N SER A 104 -16.50 16.65 -69.00
CA SER A 104 -15.18 17.13 -68.54
C SER A 104 -15.09 17.14 -67.02
N GLU A 105 -16.18 17.52 -66.34
CA GLU A 105 -16.30 17.49 -64.88
C GLU A 105 -16.31 16.06 -64.37
N ASP A 106 -17.07 15.15 -65.01
CA ASP A 106 -17.06 13.72 -64.68
C ASP A 106 -15.68 13.10 -64.88
N ARG A 107 -14.92 13.58 -65.87
CA ARG A 107 -13.55 13.10 -66.12
C ARG A 107 -12.56 13.62 -65.07
N SER A 108 -12.64 14.88 -64.66
CA SER A 108 -11.81 15.39 -63.56
C SER A 108 -12.14 14.72 -62.23
N VAL A 109 -13.43 14.48 -61.96
CA VAL A 109 -13.87 13.77 -60.76
C VAL A 109 -13.37 12.33 -60.79
N LEU A 110 -13.44 11.66 -61.94
CA LEU A 110 -12.87 10.32 -62.10
C LEU A 110 -11.33 10.32 -61.97
N GLU A 111 -10.64 11.36 -62.47
CA GLU A 111 -9.20 11.52 -62.31
C GLU A 111 -8.81 11.75 -60.83
N ASP A 112 -9.60 12.52 -60.08
CA ASP A 112 -9.40 12.73 -58.64
C ASP A 112 -9.71 11.47 -57.83
N ILE A 113 -10.82 10.78 -58.11
CA ILE A 113 -11.17 9.48 -57.49
C ILE A 113 -10.08 8.46 -57.77
N THR A 114 -9.65 8.32 -59.02
CA THR A 114 -8.57 7.35 -59.36
C THR A 114 -7.21 7.74 -58.79
N ARG A 115 -7.00 9.00 -58.42
CA ARG A 115 -5.81 9.45 -57.71
C ARG A 115 -5.90 9.12 -56.23
N ASP A 116 -7.04 9.35 -55.60
CA ASP A 116 -7.31 9.01 -54.21
C ASP A 116 -7.28 7.48 -53.99
N ASP A 117 -7.88 6.70 -54.91
CA ASP A 117 -7.89 5.24 -54.89
C ASP A 117 -6.50 4.62 -55.03
N LYS A 118 -5.62 5.24 -55.82
CA LYS A 118 -4.24 4.74 -56.01
C LYS A 118 -3.31 5.10 -54.86
N GLY A 119 -3.72 6.05 -54.01
CA GLY A 119 -2.92 6.57 -52.91
C GLY A 119 -1.55 7.12 -53.34
N GLU A 120 -0.76 7.51 -52.35
CA GLU A 120 0.65 7.80 -52.56
C GLU A 120 1.48 6.52 -52.61
N ARG A 121 2.56 6.51 -53.41
CA ARG A 121 3.40 5.31 -53.52
C ARG A 121 4.15 5.09 -52.21
N PRO A 122 4.10 3.88 -51.62
CA PRO A 122 4.76 3.61 -50.35
C PRO A 122 6.28 3.69 -50.48
N ASN A 123 6.92 4.33 -49.49
CA ASN A 123 8.36 4.40 -49.38
C ASN A 123 8.91 3.11 -48.73
N LYS A 124 9.50 2.24 -49.54
CA LYS A 124 10.08 0.94 -49.11
C LYS A 124 11.22 1.04 -48.10
N GLN A 125 11.77 2.24 -47.86
CA GLN A 125 12.82 2.48 -46.87
C GLN A 125 12.26 2.98 -45.52
N SER A 126 10.97 3.28 -45.43
CA SER A 126 10.32 3.73 -44.20
C SER A 126 10.28 2.62 -43.15
N PHE A 127 10.40 2.99 -41.88
CA PHE A 127 10.24 2.05 -40.76
C PHE A 127 8.83 1.45 -40.71
N TRP A 128 7.82 2.20 -41.15
CA TRP A 128 6.42 1.80 -41.15
C TRP A 128 5.97 1.06 -42.41
N PHE A 129 6.89 0.82 -43.35
CA PHE A 129 6.58 0.02 -44.53
C PHE A 129 6.50 -1.47 -44.16
N ASP A 130 5.32 -2.07 -44.38
CA ASP A 130 5.11 -3.50 -44.30
C ASP A 130 5.02 -4.10 -45.72
N GLU A 131 5.64 -5.25 -45.94
CA GLU A 131 5.57 -5.99 -47.21
C GLU A 131 4.24 -6.74 -47.34
N GLU A 132 3.60 -7.08 -46.22
CA GLU A 132 2.30 -7.76 -46.18
C GLU A 132 1.12 -6.77 -46.33
N ASP A 133 1.35 -5.48 -46.07
CA ASP A 133 0.37 -4.40 -46.20
C ASP A 133 1.01 -3.13 -46.82
N PRO A 134 1.16 -3.10 -48.16
CA PRO A 134 1.84 -2.00 -48.86
C PRO A 134 1.01 -0.71 -48.93
N GLU A 135 -0.25 -0.73 -48.49
CA GLU A 135 -1.16 0.44 -48.47
C GLU A 135 -1.04 1.24 -47.17
N THR A 136 -0.32 0.71 -46.17
CA THR A 136 -0.04 1.44 -44.93
C THR A 136 0.71 2.73 -45.25
N ASN A 137 0.24 3.86 -44.72
CA ASN A 137 0.88 5.15 -44.93
C ASN A 137 2.34 5.09 -44.43
N THR A 138 3.28 5.20 -45.37
CA THR A 138 4.72 5.14 -45.09
C THR A 138 5.35 6.49 -44.81
N GLU A 139 4.60 7.58 -44.91
CA GLU A 139 5.05 8.88 -44.43
C GLU A 139 5.44 8.71 -42.97
N GLU A 140 6.63 9.20 -42.62
CA GLU A 140 7.14 9.12 -41.24
C GLU A 140 6.15 9.87 -40.34
N LEU A 141 5.24 9.11 -39.71
CA LEU A 141 4.29 9.64 -38.76
C LEU A 141 5.07 10.28 -37.62
N GLU A 142 5.09 11.61 -37.72
CA GLU A 142 5.05 12.58 -36.64
C GLU A 142 6.39 12.80 -35.92
N GLU A 143 7.07 13.86 -36.34
CA GLU A 143 7.94 14.60 -35.42
C GLU A 143 7.13 14.89 -34.15
N PHE A 144 7.73 14.62 -32.99
CA PHE A 144 7.03 14.79 -31.72
C PHE A 144 6.72 16.27 -31.46
N ASP A 145 5.46 16.65 -31.64
CA ASP A 145 4.94 18.02 -31.50
C ASP A 145 4.79 18.48 -30.04
N GLU A 146 5.35 17.74 -29.08
CA GLU A 146 5.25 18.02 -27.64
C GLU A 146 3.80 18.04 -27.10
N ASP A 147 2.89 17.30 -27.74
CA ASP A 147 1.46 17.24 -27.44
C ASP A 147 1.07 16.14 -26.43
N ASP A 148 1.93 15.13 -26.24
CA ASP A 148 1.76 14.10 -25.21
C ASP A 148 2.92 14.04 -24.21
N ILE A 149 2.63 13.50 -23.03
CA ILE A 149 3.63 13.25 -21.98
C ILE A 149 3.94 11.76 -21.89
N THR A 150 5.13 11.44 -21.38
CA THR A 150 5.52 10.04 -21.16
C THR A 150 4.54 9.29 -20.24
N SER A 151 4.45 7.97 -20.36
CA SER A 151 3.53 7.14 -19.56
C SER A 151 3.75 7.28 -18.04
N MET A 152 4.98 7.52 -17.58
CA MET A 152 5.27 7.78 -16.17
C MET A 152 4.70 9.13 -15.71
N ALA A 153 4.72 10.13 -16.59
CA ALA A 153 4.14 11.44 -16.34
C ALA A 153 2.60 11.38 -16.32
N HIS A 154 1.98 10.56 -17.18
CA HIS A 154 0.55 10.24 -17.07
C HIS A 154 0.18 9.61 -15.72
N GLY A 155 0.99 8.66 -15.23
CA GLY A 155 0.78 8.08 -13.89
C GLY A 155 0.82 9.14 -12.77
N LYS A 156 1.68 10.16 -12.90
CA LYS A 156 1.71 11.29 -11.94
C LYS A 156 0.51 12.22 -12.12
N LEU A 157 0.08 12.45 -13.36
CA LEU A 157 -1.11 13.24 -13.67
C LEU A 157 -2.38 12.60 -13.08
N ASP A 158 -2.51 11.28 -13.16
CA ASP A 158 -3.60 10.52 -12.56
C ASP A 158 -3.60 10.59 -11.03
N GLU A 159 -2.43 10.48 -10.39
CA GLU A 159 -2.31 10.73 -8.94
C GLU A 159 -2.83 12.12 -8.56
N ILE A 160 -2.51 13.14 -9.36
CA ILE A 160 -3.02 14.51 -9.14
C ILE A 160 -4.54 14.57 -9.34
N ARG A 161 -5.09 13.86 -10.33
CA ARG A 161 -6.55 13.77 -10.56
C ARG A 161 -7.24 13.15 -9.36
N ASP A 162 -6.71 12.06 -8.81
CA ASP A 162 -7.21 11.41 -7.59
C ASP A 162 -7.14 12.35 -6.38
N MET A 163 -6.00 13.01 -6.17
CA MET A 163 -5.83 13.99 -5.09
C MET A 163 -6.88 15.11 -5.19
N ARG A 164 -7.13 15.61 -6.39
CA ARG A 164 -8.14 16.64 -6.64
C ARG A 164 -9.56 16.10 -6.42
N GLN A 165 -9.81 14.85 -6.76
CA GLN A 165 -11.08 14.19 -6.44
C GLN A 165 -11.31 14.11 -4.94
N TYR A 166 -10.34 13.64 -4.15
CA TYR A 166 -10.45 13.61 -2.68
C TYR A 166 -10.58 15.01 -2.08
N ALA A 167 -9.87 16.01 -2.61
CA ALA A 167 -10.03 17.40 -2.19
C ALA A 167 -11.46 17.90 -2.46
N ARG A 168 -12.05 17.56 -3.62
CA ARG A 168 -13.45 17.88 -3.93
C ARG A 168 -14.41 17.21 -2.95
N LEU A 169 -14.24 15.92 -2.67
CA LEU A 169 -15.05 15.20 -1.67
C LEU A 169 -14.93 15.86 -0.28
N ALA A 170 -13.71 16.27 0.11
CA ALA A 170 -13.47 16.92 1.40
C ALA A 170 -14.17 18.28 1.53
N VAL A 171 -14.23 19.05 0.46
CA VAL A 171 -14.86 20.38 0.47
C VAL A 171 -16.38 20.28 0.38
N TRP A 172 -16.91 19.41 -0.47
CA TRP A 172 -18.34 19.42 -0.81
C TRP A 172 -19.15 18.33 -0.12
N GLU A 173 -18.58 17.14 0.09
CA GLU A 173 -19.32 15.98 0.63
C GLU A 173 -19.08 15.76 2.12
N LEU A 174 -17.84 15.82 2.61
CA LEU A 174 -17.55 15.57 4.03
C LEU A 174 -18.31 16.51 4.98
N PRO A 175 -18.53 17.81 4.69
CA PRO A 175 -19.35 18.65 5.56
C PRO A 175 -20.81 18.18 5.64
N LEU A 176 -21.32 17.48 4.62
CA LEU A 176 -22.68 16.92 4.64
C LEU A 176 -22.80 15.74 5.63
N LEU A 177 -21.70 15.03 5.91
CA LEU A 177 -21.70 13.96 6.93
C LEU A 177 -22.01 14.47 8.32
N SER A 178 -21.72 15.75 8.62
CA SER A 178 -22.07 16.37 9.90
C SER A 178 -23.58 16.33 10.19
N LYS A 179 -24.43 16.33 9.15
CA LYS A 179 -25.89 16.23 9.28
C LYS A 179 -26.35 14.86 9.81
N TYR A 180 -25.53 13.82 9.60
CA TYR A 180 -25.82 12.45 10.04
C TYR A 180 -25.04 12.05 11.30
N ALA A 181 -24.16 12.93 11.79
CA ALA A 181 -23.38 12.68 12.99
C ALA A 181 -24.30 12.61 14.22
N LYS A 182 -24.09 11.59 15.04
CA LYS A 182 -24.77 11.43 16.33
C LYS A 182 -23.77 11.73 17.45
N PRO A 183 -24.12 12.54 18.46
CA PRO A 183 -23.23 12.80 19.57
C PRO A 183 -22.94 11.52 20.35
N PHE A 184 -21.72 11.39 20.87
CA PHE A 184 -21.36 10.27 21.73
C PHE A 184 -22.09 10.40 23.06
N VAL A 185 -22.88 9.39 23.40
CA VAL A 185 -23.53 9.24 24.71
C VAL A 185 -22.78 8.16 25.47
N PRO A 186 -22.22 8.45 26.66
CA PRO A 186 -21.55 7.43 27.45
C PRO A 186 -22.53 6.31 27.83
N PRO A 187 -22.05 5.06 27.96
CA PRO A 187 -22.91 3.95 28.35
C PRO A 187 -23.47 4.17 29.76
N SER A 188 -24.72 3.77 29.97
CA SER A 188 -25.36 3.81 31.30
C SER A 188 -24.90 2.66 32.19
N ASP A 189 -25.11 2.78 33.50
CA ASP A 189 -24.79 1.74 34.50
C ASP A 189 -25.47 0.37 34.21
N SER A 190 -26.52 0.34 33.41
CA SER A 190 -27.19 -0.90 32.98
C SER A 190 -26.43 -1.64 31.87
N GLN A 191 -25.57 -0.93 31.12
CA GLN A 191 -24.85 -1.44 29.96
C GLN A 191 -23.46 -1.96 30.37
N VAL A 192 -23.47 -3.03 31.15
CA VAL A 192 -22.26 -3.63 31.76
C VAL A 192 -21.40 -4.44 30.78
N LEU A 193 -21.98 -4.88 29.66
CA LEU A 193 -21.31 -5.76 28.70
C LEU A 193 -20.66 -4.96 27.57
N ARG A 194 -19.35 -5.13 27.38
CA ARG A 194 -18.59 -4.59 26.25
C ARG A 194 -18.36 -5.66 25.19
N TRP A 195 -19.00 -5.48 24.04
CA TRP A 195 -18.85 -6.34 22.87
C TRP A 195 -17.80 -5.80 21.90
N ARG A 196 -17.02 -6.69 21.30
CA ARG A 196 -16.09 -6.37 20.20
C ARG A 196 -16.37 -7.29 19.01
N TYR A 197 -16.63 -6.65 17.88
CA TYR A 197 -16.77 -7.27 16.56
C TYR A 197 -15.55 -6.92 15.71
N THR A 198 -15.17 -7.82 14.82
CA THR A 198 -14.11 -7.59 13.83
C THR A 198 -14.78 -7.55 12.47
N SER A 199 -14.35 -6.66 11.57
CA SER A 199 -14.76 -6.68 10.17
C SER A 199 -13.57 -6.25 9.29
N TYR A 200 -13.48 -6.84 8.10
CA TYR A 200 -12.36 -6.65 7.16
C TYR A 200 -12.75 -5.80 5.93
N MET A 201 -13.84 -5.02 6.03
CA MET A 201 -14.22 -3.97 5.08
C MET A 201 -14.20 -4.42 3.60
N GLY A 202 -14.94 -5.50 3.29
CA GLY A 202 -15.10 -6.02 1.92
C GLY A 202 -14.39 -7.36 1.66
N GLU A 203 -13.48 -7.76 2.53
CA GLU A 203 -12.84 -9.08 2.47
C GLU A 203 -13.57 -10.11 3.36
N PHE A 204 -13.71 -11.33 2.85
CA PHE A 204 -14.18 -12.46 3.64
C PHE A 204 -13.01 -13.09 4.41
N HIS A 205 -12.98 -12.88 5.73
CA HIS A 205 -11.95 -13.44 6.59
C HIS A 205 -12.56 -14.35 7.67
N PRO A 206 -12.04 -15.57 7.90
CA PRO A 206 -12.64 -16.52 8.85
C PRO A 206 -12.64 -16.02 10.30
N ALA A 207 -11.76 -15.08 10.66
CA ALA A 207 -11.77 -14.46 11.98
C ALA A 207 -12.87 -13.38 12.17
N GLU A 208 -13.60 -13.02 11.11
CA GLU A 208 -14.68 -12.05 11.17
C GLU A 208 -15.83 -12.55 12.05
N LYS A 209 -16.15 -13.85 12.00
CA LYS A 209 -17.23 -14.43 12.81
C LYS A 209 -17.01 -14.39 14.32
N LYS A 210 -15.76 -14.25 14.78
CA LYS A 210 -15.41 -14.24 16.20
C LYS A 210 -15.96 -13.01 16.91
N VAL A 211 -16.71 -13.24 17.99
CA VAL A 211 -17.20 -12.18 18.88
C VAL A 211 -16.52 -12.29 20.25
N VAL A 212 -16.16 -11.14 20.82
CA VAL A 212 -15.55 -11.07 22.17
C VAL A 212 -16.45 -10.24 23.07
N VAL A 213 -16.72 -10.75 24.28
CA VAL A 213 -17.40 -10.03 25.35
C VAL A 213 -16.45 -9.81 26.53
N GLN A 214 -16.54 -8.63 27.12
CA GLN A 214 -15.79 -8.21 28.30
C GLN A 214 -16.75 -7.56 29.28
N PHE A 215 -16.64 -7.90 30.56
CA PHE A 215 -17.39 -7.27 31.64
C PHE A 215 -16.64 -7.38 32.96
N ALA A 216 -16.90 -6.46 33.88
CA ALA A 216 -16.39 -6.53 35.24
C ALA A 216 -17.41 -7.28 36.12
N PRO A 217 -16.98 -8.21 37.00
CA PRO A 217 -17.86 -8.87 37.97
C PRO A 217 -18.59 -7.88 38.89
N ASP A 218 -17.93 -6.77 39.22
CA ASP A 218 -18.42 -5.79 40.20
C ASP A 218 -19.59 -4.96 39.66
N ASP A 219 -19.65 -4.74 38.34
CA ASP A 219 -20.73 -4.01 37.67
C ASP A 219 -22.07 -4.78 37.69
N LEU A 220 -22.03 -6.10 37.91
CA LEU A 220 -23.22 -6.97 37.94
C LEU A 220 -24.05 -6.84 39.23
N LYS A 221 -23.61 -6.03 40.21
CA LYS A 221 -24.29 -5.78 41.49
C LYS A 221 -24.67 -7.07 42.24
N LEU A 222 -23.79 -8.07 42.18
CA LEU A 222 -23.92 -9.32 42.93
C LEU A 222 -23.44 -9.12 44.37
N THR A 223 -23.84 -10.03 45.28
CA THR A 223 -23.27 -10.03 46.63
C THR A 223 -21.78 -10.41 46.59
N PRO A 224 -20.94 -9.96 47.52
CA PRO A 224 -19.50 -10.24 47.49
C PRO A 224 -19.16 -11.72 47.33
N VAL A 225 -19.88 -12.60 48.04
CA VAL A 225 -19.72 -14.06 47.96
C VAL A 225 -20.05 -14.58 46.55
N GLN A 226 -21.13 -14.09 45.94
CA GLN A 226 -21.52 -14.46 44.58
C GLN A 226 -20.52 -13.91 43.54
N THR A 227 -19.98 -12.71 43.77
CA THR A 227 -18.95 -12.12 42.91
C THR A 227 -17.66 -12.91 42.95
N GLU A 228 -17.21 -13.35 44.14
CA GLU A 228 -16.05 -14.23 44.28
C GLU A 228 -16.28 -15.59 43.63
N LYS A 229 -17.47 -16.16 43.80
CA LYS A 229 -17.89 -17.38 43.10
C LYS A 229 -17.84 -17.20 41.58
N LEU A 230 -18.32 -16.08 41.05
CA LEU A 230 -18.24 -15.77 39.62
C LEU A 230 -16.80 -15.66 39.13
N LYS A 231 -15.90 -15.01 39.90
CA LYS A 231 -14.46 -14.92 39.61
C LYS A 231 -13.83 -16.32 39.53
N LYS A 232 -14.21 -17.23 40.44
CA LYS A 232 -13.77 -18.64 40.45
C LYS A 232 -14.31 -19.43 39.24
N LEU A 233 -15.60 -19.30 38.92
CA LEU A 233 -16.23 -19.96 37.77
C LEU A 233 -15.65 -19.52 36.41
N ALA A 234 -15.26 -18.25 36.30
CA ALA A 234 -14.62 -17.74 35.10
C ALA A 234 -13.24 -18.39 34.83
N GLY A 235 -12.54 -18.79 35.89
CA GLY A 235 -11.22 -19.43 35.84
C GLY A 235 -10.20 -18.59 35.07
N PRO A 236 -9.54 -19.14 34.02
CA PRO A 236 -8.49 -18.43 33.29
C PRO A 236 -9.00 -17.23 32.47
N ARG A 237 -10.32 -17.06 32.34
CA ARG A 237 -10.94 -15.95 31.61
C ARG A 237 -10.98 -14.66 32.45
N TYR A 238 -10.85 -14.78 33.76
CA TYR A 238 -10.75 -13.63 34.68
C TYR A 238 -9.32 -13.12 34.71
N ASN A 239 -9.13 -11.82 34.56
CA ASN A 239 -7.83 -11.18 34.75
C ASN A 239 -7.76 -10.54 36.15
N PRO A 240 -6.88 -11.03 37.06
CA PRO A 240 -6.74 -10.45 38.40
C PRO A 240 -6.18 -9.03 38.44
N GLU A 241 -5.45 -8.56 37.41
CA GLU A 241 -4.85 -7.21 37.40
C GLU A 241 -5.87 -6.14 36.98
N THR A 242 -6.74 -6.47 36.01
CA THR A 242 -7.73 -5.52 35.48
C THR A 242 -9.14 -5.78 35.98
N GLU A 243 -9.35 -6.86 36.73
CA GLU A 243 -10.64 -7.30 37.28
C GLU A 243 -11.74 -7.50 36.23
N ILE A 244 -11.35 -7.87 35.00
CA ILE A 244 -12.25 -8.05 33.86
C ILE A 244 -12.30 -9.52 33.46
N ILE A 245 -13.50 -10.03 33.25
CA ILE A 245 -13.72 -11.33 32.60
C ILE A 245 -13.78 -11.10 31.09
N LYS A 246 -12.92 -11.80 30.34
CA LYS A 246 -12.88 -11.75 28.89
C LYS A 246 -13.12 -13.13 28.30
N MET A 247 -14.14 -13.26 27.46
CA MET A 247 -14.45 -14.49 26.77
C MET A 247 -14.83 -14.23 25.31
N SER A 248 -14.61 -15.22 24.45
CA SER A 248 -14.90 -15.12 23.02
C SER A 248 -15.47 -16.41 22.49
N SER A 249 -16.32 -16.30 21.47
CA SER A 249 -16.84 -17.45 20.73
C SER A 249 -16.61 -17.26 19.25
N ASP A 250 -16.23 -18.35 18.60
CA ASP A 250 -15.96 -18.48 17.16
C ASP A 250 -16.52 -19.80 16.61
N SER A 251 -17.43 -20.42 17.35
CA SER A 251 -17.95 -21.76 17.08
C SER A 251 -19.01 -21.77 15.99
N PHE A 252 -19.74 -20.66 15.82
CA PHE A 252 -20.80 -20.52 14.84
C PHE A 252 -20.36 -19.68 13.64
N GLU A 253 -21.05 -19.86 12.52
CA GLU A 253 -20.73 -19.18 11.26
C GLU A 253 -21.04 -17.68 11.31
N HIS A 254 -22.16 -17.30 11.94
CA HIS A 254 -22.59 -15.92 11.98
C HIS A 254 -22.22 -15.25 13.31
N GLN A 255 -21.72 -14.01 13.24
CA GLN A 255 -21.41 -13.19 14.43
C GLN A 255 -22.62 -13.08 15.38
N ALA A 256 -23.84 -12.97 14.85
CA ALA A 256 -25.06 -12.89 15.65
C ALA A 256 -25.29 -14.15 16.50
N GLN A 257 -24.97 -15.33 15.96
CA GLN A 257 -25.07 -16.60 16.69
C GLN A 257 -24.01 -16.69 17.78
N ASN A 258 -22.75 -16.32 17.46
CA ASN A 258 -21.66 -16.25 18.44
C ASN A 258 -21.99 -15.27 19.59
N LYS A 259 -22.57 -14.11 19.28
CA LYS A 259 -23.05 -13.14 20.29
C LYS A 259 -24.14 -13.74 21.17
N ARG A 260 -25.16 -14.38 20.58
CA ARG A 260 -26.27 -14.98 21.34
C ARG A 260 -25.78 -16.08 22.27
N TYR A 261 -24.88 -16.93 21.80
CA TYR A 261 -24.26 -17.96 22.62
C TYR A 261 -23.52 -17.36 23.82
N LEU A 262 -22.72 -16.31 23.60
CA LEU A 262 -22.02 -15.62 24.67
C LEU A 262 -22.98 -14.93 25.66
N SER A 263 -24.11 -14.40 25.18
CA SER A 263 -25.14 -13.82 26.06
C SER A 263 -25.70 -14.88 27.00
N ASN A 264 -26.15 -16.02 26.46
CA ASN A 264 -26.67 -17.12 27.25
C ASN A 264 -25.63 -17.65 28.24
N LEU A 265 -24.37 -17.76 27.81
CA LEU A 265 -23.27 -18.20 28.68
C LEU A 265 -23.04 -17.24 29.86
N VAL A 266 -23.17 -15.93 29.64
CA VAL A 266 -23.07 -14.93 30.71
C VAL A 266 -24.27 -15.06 31.66
N ASP A 267 -25.47 -15.26 31.14
CA ASP A 267 -26.66 -15.49 31.96
C ASP A 267 -26.53 -16.76 32.80
N ASP A 268 -26.00 -17.84 32.23
CA ASP A 268 -25.72 -19.10 32.92
C ASP A 268 -24.66 -18.92 34.01
N LEU A 269 -23.60 -18.14 33.75
CA LEU A 269 -22.58 -17.80 34.76
C LEU A 269 -23.17 -16.99 35.91
N ILE A 270 -24.06 -16.04 35.63
CA ILE A 270 -24.75 -15.25 36.65
C ILE A 270 -25.71 -16.14 37.45
N ALA A 271 -26.44 -17.03 36.80
CA ALA A 271 -27.33 -17.99 37.46
C ALA A 271 -26.54 -18.94 38.38
N ALA A 272 -25.44 -19.50 37.88
CA ALA A 272 -24.55 -20.35 38.66
C ALA A 272 -23.92 -19.60 39.84
N ALA A 273 -23.55 -18.33 39.67
CA ALA A 273 -23.04 -17.49 40.76
C ALA A 273 -24.09 -17.25 41.84
N LYS A 274 -25.38 -17.11 41.47
CA LYS A 274 -26.49 -16.90 42.41
C LYS A 274 -26.96 -18.16 43.13
N ASP A 275 -26.65 -19.35 42.61
CA ASP A 275 -27.05 -20.62 43.22
C ASP A 275 -26.46 -20.77 44.65
N PRO A 276 -27.28 -20.92 45.70
CA PRO A 276 -26.82 -21.06 47.08
C PRO A 276 -26.29 -22.46 47.43
N LYS A 277 -26.40 -23.45 46.53
CA LYS A 277 -26.02 -24.84 46.81
C LYS A 277 -24.56 -25.01 47.24
N ASP A 278 -23.66 -24.26 46.62
CA ASP A 278 -22.22 -24.28 46.90
C ASP A 278 -21.64 -22.89 46.66
N THR A 279 -21.07 -22.25 47.68
CA THR A 279 -20.53 -20.88 47.61
C THR A 279 -19.05 -20.84 47.24
N PHE A 280 -18.36 -21.99 47.22
CA PHE A 280 -16.91 -22.11 46.98
C PHE A 280 -16.04 -21.22 47.89
N GLU A 281 -16.49 -20.86 49.10
CA GLU A 281 -15.71 -20.02 50.03
C GLU A 281 -14.42 -20.71 50.51
N ASP A 282 -14.44 -22.04 50.59
CA ASP A 282 -13.30 -22.88 50.93
C ASP A 282 -12.19 -22.88 49.86
N ILE A 283 -12.54 -22.58 48.61
CA ILE A 283 -11.59 -22.56 47.49
C ILE A 283 -11.04 -21.14 47.30
N PRO A 284 -9.71 -20.91 47.45
CA PRO A 284 -9.11 -19.61 47.17
C PRO A 284 -9.13 -19.31 45.66
N LEU A 285 -9.15 -18.03 45.30
CA LEU A 285 -9.09 -17.61 43.90
C LEU A 285 -7.75 -18.01 43.27
N ASP A 286 -7.80 -18.85 42.23
CA ASP A 286 -6.61 -19.25 41.50
C ASP A 286 -6.16 -18.12 40.54
N THR A 287 -4.93 -17.63 40.73
CA THR A 287 -4.31 -16.59 39.90
C THR A 287 -3.11 -17.10 39.10
N ARG A 288 -2.87 -18.42 39.06
CA ARG A 288 -1.67 -19.02 38.43
C ARG A 288 -1.60 -18.81 36.91
N HIS A 289 -2.74 -18.61 36.25
CA HIS A 289 -2.80 -18.35 34.81
C HIS A 289 -2.29 -16.96 34.42
N HIS A 290 -2.31 -15.99 35.33
CA HIS A 290 -1.89 -14.61 35.05
C HIS A 290 -0.56 -14.29 35.70
N LYS A 291 0.42 -13.87 34.90
CA LYS A 291 1.73 -13.44 35.39
C LYS A 291 1.72 -11.93 35.62
N ILE A 292 1.67 -11.51 36.88
CA ILE A 292 1.74 -10.10 37.26
C ILE A 292 3.17 -9.62 37.05
N GLN A 293 3.34 -8.65 36.14
CA GLN A 293 4.63 -8.02 35.89
C GLN A 293 4.77 -6.78 36.78
N PRO A 294 5.73 -6.74 37.72
CA PRO A 294 5.94 -5.55 38.53
C PRO A 294 6.41 -4.41 37.63
N LYS A 295 5.67 -3.29 37.64
CA LYS A 295 6.04 -2.09 36.88
C LYS A 295 6.97 -1.24 37.77
N PRO A 296 8.29 -1.19 37.49
CA PRO A 296 9.19 -0.37 38.29
C PRO A 296 8.78 1.08 38.14
N GLN A 297 8.64 1.77 39.27
CA GLN A 297 8.32 3.19 39.30
C GLN A 297 9.56 3.98 39.67
N PHE A 298 9.65 5.20 39.14
CA PHE A 298 10.72 6.12 39.53
C PHE A 298 10.64 6.39 41.05
N PRO A 299 11.70 6.14 41.83
CA PRO A 299 11.71 6.39 43.25
C PRO A 299 11.30 7.83 43.57
N LYS A 300 10.29 7.99 44.44
CA LYS A 300 9.82 9.33 44.82
C LYS A 300 10.92 10.16 45.47
N GLU A 301 11.84 9.52 46.18
CA GLU A 301 12.98 10.13 46.86
C GLU A 301 14.02 10.76 45.92
N TRP A 302 14.09 10.30 44.66
CA TRP A 302 15.01 10.84 43.66
C TRP A 302 14.42 12.04 42.91
N ARG A 303 13.17 12.39 43.19
CA ARG A 303 12.58 13.61 42.67
C ARG A 303 13.36 14.78 43.24
N MET A 304 13.85 15.66 42.36
CA MET A 304 14.61 16.84 42.75
C MET A 304 13.68 17.93 43.31
N SER A 305 13.05 17.64 44.45
CA SER A 305 12.33 18.60 45.27
C SER A 305 13.28 19.69 45.80
N PRO A 306 12.78 20.88 46.15
CA PRO A 306 13.63 21.93 46.72
C PRO A 306 14.38 21.43 47.97
N GLU A 307 13.70 20.73 48.88
CA GLU A 307 14.30 20.11 50.06
C GLU A 307 15.43 19.13 49.69
N ARG A 308 15.24 18.32 48.66
CA ARG A 308 16.26 17.36 48.20
C ARG A 308 17.47 18.08 47.64
N ARG A 309 17.30 19.21 46.96
CA ARG A 309 18.42 20.02 46.47
C ARG A 309 19.25 20.57 47.62
N GLU A 310 18.60 21.13 48.63
CA GLU A 310 19.27 21.63 49.84
C GLU A 310 20.02 20.51 50.57
N GLN A 311 19.42 19.33 50.72
CA GLN A 311 20.09 18.15 51.30
C GLN A 311 21.32 17.74 50.49
N LEU A 312 21.22 17.74 49.16
CA LEU A 312 22.34 17.39 48.28
C LEU A 312 23.45 18.42 48.35
N ASP A 313 23.11 19.70 48.42
CA ASP A 313 24.08 20.79 48.52
C ASP A 313 24.79 20.77 49.88
N ALA A 314 24.06 20.56 50.98
CA ALA A 314 24.64 20.35 52.31
C ALA A 314 25.55 19.10 52.34
N HIS A 315 25.13 18.01 51.70
CA HIS A 315 25.93 16.78 51.61
C HIS A 315 27.22 17.00 50.81
N ARG A 316 27.15 17.70 49.67
CA ARG A 316 28.32 18.07 48.86
C ARG A 316 29.28 18.96 49.64
N GLN A 317 28.76 19.96 50.36
CA GLN A 317 29.56 20.84 51.20
C GLN A 317 30.28 20.07 52.31
N ARG A 318 29.58 19.15 53.00
CA ARG A 318 30.18 18.32 54.04
C ARG A 318 31.33 17.48 53.51
N LEU A 319 31.13 16.79 52.38
CA LEU A 319 32.18 15.97 51.76
C LEU A 319 33.38 16.83 51.34
N ALA A 320 33.16 18.01 50.74
CA ALA A 320 34.26 18.89 50.34
C ALA A 320 35.11 19.35 51.54
N ILE A 321 34.48 19.58 52.70
CA ILE A 321 35.19 19.94 53.94
C ILE A 321 35.98 18.74 54.48
N GLU A 322 35.40 17.54 54.46
CA GLU A 322 36.09 16.31 54.89
C GLU A 322 37.31 16.03 54.01
N ASP A 323 37.18 16.14 52.69
CA ASP A 323 38.28 15.96 51.74
C ASP A 323 39.40 16.99 51.96
N ALA A 324 39.04 18.26 52.18
CA ALA A 324 40.01 19.31 52.50
C ALA A 324 40.78 19.00 53.80
N LYS A 325 40.09 18.54 54.85
CA LYS A 325 40.73 18.14 56.12
C LYS A 325 41.67 16.95 55.93
N ILE A 326 41.28 15.97 55.13
CA ILE A 326 42.12 14.80 54.83
C ILE A 326 43.38 15.23 54.06
N ALA A 327 43.23 16.14 53.09
CA ALA A 327 44.34 16.73 52.34
C ALA A 327 45.30 17.52 53.26
N GLU A 328 44.78 18.41 54.12
CA GLU A 328 45.57 19.19 55.09
C GLU A 328 46.30 18.28 56.08
N SER A 329 45.69 17.18 56.52
CA SER A 329 46.34 16.20 57.39
C SER A 329 47.40 15.34 56.70
N GLY A 330 47.62 15.52 55.39
CA GLY A 330 48.57 14.74 54.59
C GLY A 330 48.19 13.27 54.42
N ARG A 331 46.94 12.91 54.72
CA ARG A 331 46.41 11.53 54.63
C ARG A 331 45.67 11.26 53.33
N LEU A 332 45.57 12.26 52.44
CA LEU A 332 44.99 12.07 51.11
C LEU A 332 45.96 11.26 50.26
N ILE A 333 45.63 10.00 50.02
CA ILE A 333 46.46 9.07 49.26
C ILE A 333 46.17 9.29 47.77
N ASP A 334 47.16 9.78 47.03
CA ASP A 334 47.16 9.69 45.57
C ASP A 334 47.75 8.34 45.16
N GLY A 335 46.89 7.44 44.69
CA GLY A 335 47.30 6.09 44.29
C GLY A 335 48.32 6.08 43.16
N THR A 336 48.30 7.08 42.27
CA THR A 336 49.27 7.17 41.17
C THR A 336 50.66 7.50 41.70
N GLN A 337 50.76 8.51 42.55
CA GLN A 337 52.03 8.91 43.18
C GLN A 337 52.57 7.81 44.09
N ALA A 338 51.71 7.12 44.86
CA ALA A 338 52.14 6.01 45.71
C ALA A 338 52.74 4.84 44.91
N ILE A 339 52.18 4.55 43.72
CA ILE A 339 52.71 3.53 42.81
C ILE A 339 54.05 3.97 42.23
N ASP A 340 54.15 5.21 41.74
CA ASP A 340 55.37 5.75 41.16
C ASP A 340 56.52 5.79 42.18
N GLU A 341 56.26 6.23 43.40
CA GLU A 341 57.23 6.19 44.50
C GLU A 341 57.68 4.78 44.84
N TYR A 342 56.76 3.80 44.83
CA TYR A 342 57.08 2.40 45.08
C TYR A 342 57.95 1.82 43.96
N LEU A 343 57.63 2.10 42.69
CA LEU A 343 58.43 1.68 41.53
C LEU A 343 59.84 2.28 41.56
N ILE A 344 59.96 3.56 41.92
CA ILE A 344 61.27 4.24 42.09
C ILE A 344 62.08 3.59 43.21
N LYS A 345 61.47 3.33 44.38
CA LYS A 345 62.14 2.65 45.50
C LYS A 345 62.61 1.26 45.11
N ARG A 346 61.76 0.47 44.43
CA ARG A 346 62.10 -0.87 43.94
C ARG A 346 63.23 -0.84 42.92
N ALA A 347 63.19 0.07 41.95
CA ALA A 347 64.26 0.25 40.97
C ALA A 347 65.59 0.63 41.64
N ALA A 348 65.56 1.48 42.67
CA ALA A 348 66.74 1.85 43.44
C ALA A 348 67.30 0.69 44.29
N GLU A 349 66.44 -0.15 44.86
CA GLU A 349 66.84 -1.38 45.56
C GLU A 349 67.50 -2.39 44.61
N ASP A 350 66.95 -2.56 43.41
CA ASP A 350 67.50 -3.44 42.38
C ASP A 350 68.89 -2.94 41.91
N GLN A 351 69.08 -1.62 41.78
CA GLN A 351 70.39 -1.02 41.48
C GLN A 351 71.41 -1.20 42.62
N LYS A 352 70.99 -1.09 43.89
CA LYS A 352 71.87 -1.33 45.05
C LYS A 352 72.29 -2.79 45.13
N LYS A 353 71.36 -3.73 44.88
CA LYS A 353 71.67 -5.16 44.80
C LYS A 353 72.66 -5.46 43.67
N ALA A 354 72.50 -4.83 42.50
CA ALA A 354 73.44 -4.96 41.39
C ALA A 354 74.87 -4.47 41.75
N LYS A 355 75.00 -3.31 42.42
CA LYS A 355 76.31 -2.80 42.88
C LYS A 355 76.95 -3.68 43.97
N ILE A 356 76.16 -4.29 44.85
CA ILE A 356 76.66 -5.22 45.88
C ILE A 356 77.16 -6.52 45.23
N VAL A 357 76.49 -7.01 44.20
CA VAL A 357 76.93 -8.17 43.41
C VAL A 357 78.24 -7.87 42.65
N GLU A 358 78.47 -6.63 42.23
CA GLU A 358 79.70 -6.19 41.56
C GLU A 358 80.90 -6.03 42.53
N LEU A 359 80.65 -5.81 43.83
CA LEU A 359 81.67 -5.60 44.87
C LEU A 359 82.09 -6.88 45.62
N VAL A 360 81.46 -8.03 45.34
CA VAL A 360 81.96 -9.33 45.81
C VAL A 360 82.97 -9.86 44.79
N PRO A 361 84.27 -9.99 45.11
CA PRO A 361 85.21 -10.62 44.19
C PRO A 361 84.82 -12.08 44.02
N ALA A 362 84.36 -12.44 42.82
CA ALA A 362 84.20 -13.81 42.41
C ALA A 362 85.58 -14.49 42.40
N THR A 363 85.81 -15.40 43.36
CA THR A 363 86.85 -16.42 43.23
C THR A 363 86.63 -17.24 41.96
N PRO A 364 87.67 -17.54 41.15
CA PRO A 364 87.49 -18.23 39.88
C PRO A 364 87.28 -19.74 40.12
N GLY A 365 86.02 -20.18 40.08
CA GLY A 365 85.64 -21.59 40.08
C GLY A 365 85.38 -22.09 38.66
N LYS A 366 86.32 -22.89 38.15
CA LYS A 366 86.27 -23.84 37.03
C LYS A 366 85.05 -23.83 36.10
N SER A 367 85.37 -23.67 34.81
CA SER A 367 84.58 -24.15 33.68
C SER A 367 84.23 -25.64 33.79
N ALA A 368 82.94 -25.96 33.60
CA ALA A 368 82.47 -27.28 33.20
C ALA A 368 81.25 -27.09 32.28
N GLY A 369 81.30 -27.73 31.12
CA GLY A 369 80.36 -27.55 30.03
C GLY A 369 78.96 -28.12 30.27
N GLY A 370 78.08 -27.83 29.33
CA GLY A 370 76.71 -28.36 29.36
C GLY A 370 75.83 -27.71 28.31
N SER A 371 76.02 -28.10 27.06
CA SER A 371 75.08 -27.91 25.96
C SER A 371 73.72 -28.53 26.27
N ARG A 372 72.60 -27.82 26.00
CA ARG A 372 71.51 -28.32 25.13
C ARG A 372 70.34 -27.34 24.97
N ALA A 373 69.80 -27.41 23.77
CA ALA A 373 68.63 -26.72 23.25
C ALA A 373 67.28 -27.36 23.67
N ARG A 374 66.21 -26.63 23.28
CA ARG A 374 64.76 -26.91 23.29
C ARG A 374 64.07 -26.50 24.60
N ARG A 375 62.97 -25.75 24.59
CA ARG A 375 61.89 -25.64 23.60
C ARG A 375 61.18 -24.30 23.73
#